data_AF-A0A433P6W9-F1
#
_entry.id   AF-A0A433P6W9-F1
#
_cell.length_a   1.000
_cell.length_b   1.000
_cell.length_c   1.000
_cell.angle_alpha   90.00
_cell.angle_beta   90.00
_cell.angle_gamma   90.00
#
_symmetry.space_group_name_H-M   'P 1'
#
loop_
_entity.id
_entity.type
_entity.pdbx_description
1 polymer ?
#
loop_
_entity_poly.entity_id
_entity_poly.type
_entity_poly.pdbx_seq_one_letter_code
_entity_poly.pdbx_strand_id
1 'polypeptide(L)'
;MSSPIPGVTILAPVTGPQNEILSKDALQFLAFLQRAFNPTRKTLLQRRVLRQQELDRGVLPDFLPETAHIRNDDIWRAARPAPGLQDRRVEITGPVDRKMVINALNCGASTYMADFEDSNAPTWENNLNGQVNLRDAIRGNISFTNPNGKKYELRKDGKLATLIVRPRGWHLEEKHILIDGEPVSGSIFDFALYFFHNAKKLIEVGWGPYFYLPKMESHLEARANITLE
;
A
#
# COMPACT_ATOMS: atom_id res chain seq x y z
N MET A 1 -19.29 -11.73 -9.10
CA MET A 1 -20.59 -11.03 -9.27
C MET A 1 -20.32 -9.69 -9.94
N SER A 2 -21.23 -9.22 -10.80
CA SER A 2 -21.13 -7.84 -11.33
C SER A 2 -21.36 -6.86 -10.19
N SER A 3 -20.40 -5.95 -9.97
CA SER A 3 -20.53 -4.91 -8.94
C SER A 3 -21.59 -3.90 -9.39
N PRO A 4 -22.33 -3.24 -8.47
CA PRO A 4 -23.20 -2.12 -8.84
C PRO A 4 -22.43 -0.91 -9.41
N ILE A 5 -21.09 -0.94 -9.38
CA ILE A 5 -20.24 0.09 -9.98
C ILE A 5 -20.01 -0.26 -11.46
N PRO A 6 -20.33 0.65 -12.41
CA PRO A 6 -20.11 0.41 -13.84
C PRO A 6 -18.69 -0.02 -14.14
N GLY A 7 -18.56 -1.09 -14.94
CA GLY A 7 -17.28 -1.64 -15.37
C GLY A 7 -16.51 -2.45 -14.32
N VAL A 8 -16.99 -2.53 -13.06
CA VAL A 8 -16.31 -3.27 -12.00
C VAL A 8 -16.85 -4.70 -11.89
N THR A 9 -15.96 -5.69 -11.95
CA THR A 9 -16.31 -7.10 -11.78
C THR A 9 -15.42 -7.74 -10.73
N ILE A 10 -16.02 -8.40 -9.73
CA ILE A 10 -15.30 -9.18 -8.72
C ILE A 10 -15.41 -10.66 -9.09
N LEU A 11 -14.27 -11.29 -9.33
CA LEU A 11 -14.15 -12.67 -9.81
C LEU A 11 -14.02 -13.70 -8.69
N ALA A 12 -13.67 -13.27 -7.47
CA ALA A 12 -13.48 -14.14 -6.32
C ALA A 12 -14.58 -13.95 -5.27
N PRO A 13 -14.84 -14.97 -4.40
CA PRO A 13 -15.82 -14.85 -3.33
C PRO A 13 -15.42 -13.78 -2.31
N VAL A 14 -16.40 -13.08 -1.75
CA VAL A 14 -16.23 -12.08 -0.69
C VAL A 14 -17.02 -12.56 0.52
N THR A 15 -16.40 -12.59 1.70
CA THR A 15 -17.00 -13.23 2.88
C THR A 15 -16.92 -12.33 4.12
N GLY A 16 -17.97 -12.36 4.94
CA GLY A 16 -18.00 -11.70 6.26
C GLY A 16 -17.51 -10.24 6.23
N PRO A 17 -16.51 -9.87 7.05
CA PRO A 17 -15.97 -8.51 7.12
C PRO A 17 -15.37 -7.96 5.82
N GLN A 18 -15.02 -8.83 4.86
CA GLN A 18 -14.47 -8.40 3.58
C GLN A 18 -15.48 -7.59 2.76
N ASN A 19 -16.78 -7.80 2.97
CA ASN A 19 -17.84 -7.02 2.31
C ASN A 19 -17.75 -5.53 2.66
N GLU A 20 -17.32 -5.19 3.88
CA GLU A 20 -17.12 -3.81 4.29
C GLU A 20 -15.87 -3.22 3.64
N ILE A 21 -14.82 -4.03 3.40
CA ILE A 21 -13.62 -3.59 2.69
C ILE A 21 -13.94 -3.26 1.23
N LEU A 22 -14.76 -4.10 0.58
CA LEU A 22 -15.22 -3.91 -0.79
C LEU A 22 -16.60 -3.26 -0.84
N SER A 23 -16.83 -2.25 0.01
CA SER A 23 -18.05 -1.46 -0.03
C SER A 23 -18.22 -0.73 -1.37
N LYS A 24 -19.46 -0.34 -1.69
CA LYS A 24 -19.77 0.41 -2.92
C LYS A 24 -18.85 1.61 -3.12
N ASP A 25 -18.67 2.41 -2.08
CA ASP A 25 -17.88 3.64 -2.14
C ASP A 25 -16.38 3.35 -2.25
N ALA A 26 -15.88 2.29 -1.59
CA ALA A 26 -14.50 1.85 -1.72
C ALA A 26 -14.19 1.36 -3.13
N LEU A 27 -15.10 0.59 -3.74
CA LEU A 27 -14.99 0.13 -5.12
C LEU A 27 -15.08 1.28 -6.12
N GLN A 28 -15.92 2.29 -5.86
CA GLN A 28 -16.00 3.49 -6.69
C GLN A 28 -14.70 4.29 -6.64
N PHE A 29 -14.10 4.45 -5.45
CA PHE A 29 -12.81 5.09 -5.27
C PHE A 29 -11.68 4.31 -5.97
N LEU A 30 -11.67 2.98 -5.81
CA LEU A 30 -10.71 2.10 -6.50
C LEU A 30 -10.82 2.23 -8.03
N ALA A 31 -12.04 2.21 -8.56
CA ALA A 31 -12.28 2.35 -10.00
C ALA A 31 -11.85 3.72 -10.54
N PHE A 32 -12.10 4.79 -9.78
CA PHE A 32 -11.60 6.11 -10.13
C PHE A 32 -10.07 6.13 -10.22
N LEU A 33 -9.36 5.62 -9.20
CA LEU A 33 -7.90 5.60 -9.20
C LEU A 33 -7.33 4.72 -10.32
N GLN A 34 -7.90 3.53 -10.53
CA GLN A 34 -7.48 2.63 -11.60
C GLN A 34 -7.61 3.33 -12.96
N ARG A 35 -8.76 3.95 -13.26
CA ARG A 35 -8.96 4.64 -14.54
C ARG A 35 -8.00 5.82 -14.73
N ALA A 36 -7.75 6.57 -13.65
CA ALA A 36 -6.91 7.75 -13.72
C ALA A 36 -5.40 7.44 -13.85
N PHE A 37 -4.91 6.40 -13.17
CA PHE A 37 -3.46 6.17 -13.03
C PHE A 37 -2.93 4.93 -13.75
N ASN A 38 -3.78 3.94 -14.07
CA ASN A 38 -3.34 2.71 -14.73
C ASN A 38 -2.70 2.93 -16.11
N PRO A 39 -3.19 3.85 -16.98
CA PRO A 39 -2.53 4.14 -18.25
C PRO A 39 -1.08 4.63 -18.07
N THR A 40 -0.85 5.54 -17.12
CA THR A 40 0.49 6.03 -16.79
C THR A 40 1.37 4.92 -16.21
N ARG A 41 0.85 4.09 -15.29
CA ARG A 41 1.57 2.90 -14.77
C ARG A 41 2.04 2.01 -15.91
N LYS A 42 1.15 1.63 -16.83
CA LYS A 42 1.49 0.76 -17.97
C LYS A 42 2.57 1.36 -18.86
N THR A 43 2.48 2.66 -19.14
CA THR A 43 3.52 3.41 -19.87
C THR A 43 4.87 3.36 -19.14
N LEU A 44 4.90 3.53 -17.82
CA LEU A 44 6.12 3.45 -17.02
C LEU A 44 6.74 2.04 -17.01
N LEU A 45 5.92 1.00 -16.89
CA LEU A 45 6.40 -0.39 -17.00
C LEU A 45 7.00 -0.67 -18.38
N GLN A 46 6.41 -0.15 -19.46
CA GLN A 46 7.00 -0.27 -20.79
C GLN A 46 8.33 0.48 -20.90
N ARG A 47 8.47 1.64 -20.24
CA ARG A 47 9.75 2.36 -20.18
C ARG A 47 10.85 1.57 -19.46
N ARG A 48 10.52 0.74 -18.47
CA ARG A 48 11.50 -0.18 -17.85
C ARG A 48 12.07 -1.14 -18.88
N VAL A 49 11.22 -1.73 -19.73
CA VAL A 49 11.65 -2.64 -20.81
C VAL A 49 12.59 -1.93 -21.78
N LEU A 50 12.23 -0.72 -22.22
CA LEU A 50 13.08 0.07 -23.12
C LEU A 50 14.41 0.45 -22.47
N ARG A 51 14.38 0.84 -21.19
CA ARG A 51 15.60 1.17 -20.45
C ARG A 51 16.50 -0.06 -20.30
N GLN A 52 15.95 -1.22 -20.00
CA GLN A 52 16.72 -2.46 -19.91
C GLN A 52 17.42 -2.79 -21.24
N GLN A 53 16.75 -2.59 -22.39
CA GLN A 53 17.38 -2.77 -23.70
C GLN A 53 18.55 -1.81 -23.98
N GLU A 54 18.54 -0.61 -23.40
CA GLU A 54 19.70 0.31 -23.46
C GLU A 54 20.86 -0.22 -22.60
N LEU A 55 20.55 -0.68 -21.38
CA LEU A 55 21.54 -1.26 -20.46
C LEU A 55 22.23 -2.48 -21.09
N ASP A 56 21.44 -3.38 -21.69
CA ASP A 56 21.93 -4.61 -22.33
C ASP A 56 22.84 -4.31 -23.55
N ARG A 57 22.69 -3.13 -24.16
CA ARG A 57 23.56 -2.63 -25.24
C ARG A 57 24.83 -1.94 -24.73
N GLY A 58 25.08 -1.95 -23.42
CA GLY A 58 26.28 -1.39 -22.80
C GLY A 58 26.14 0.06 -22.33
N VAL A 59 24.95 0.67 -22.40
CA VAL A 59 24.71 2.00 -21.82
C VAL A 59 24.55 1.86 -20.31
N LEU A 60 25.61 2.07 -19.54
CA LEU A 60 25.55 1.94 -18.07
C LEU A 60 24.69 3.03 -17.42
N PRO A 61 24.12 2.79 -16.23
CA PRO A 61 23.43 3.82 -15.45
C PRO A 61 24.38 4.93 -15.03
N ASP A 62 23.92 6.18 -15.12
CA ASP A 62 24.63 7.37 -14.62
C ASP A 62 23.62 8.45 -14.19
N PHE A 63 24.12 9.51 -13.53
CA PHE A 63 23.31 10.65 -13.12
C PHE A 63 22.77 11.41 -14.33
N LEU A 64 21.45 11.62 -14.36
CA LEU A 64 20.76 12.35 -15.42
C LEU A 64 21.19 13.83 -15.48
N PRO A 65 21.75 14.33 -16.59
CA PRO A 65 22.13 15.74 -16.74
C PRO A 65 20.93 16.70 -16.60
N GLU A 66 19.75 16.31 -17.09
CA GLU A 66 18.53 17.13 -17.09
C GLU A 66 17.99 17.44 -15.68
N THR A 67 18.37 16.65 -14.68
CA THR A 67 17.99 16.87 -13.27
C THR A 67 19.13 17.40 -12.41
N ALA A 68 20.26 17.81 -13.00
CA ALA A 68 21.40 18.34 -12.27
C ALA A 68 21.03 19.56 -11.41
N HIS A 69 20.16 20.44 -11.91
CA HIS A 69 19.68 21.61 -11.19
C HIS A 69 18.95 21.27 -9.88
N ILE A 70 18.26 20.12 -9.80
CA ILE A 70 17.60 19.65 -8.57
C ILE A 70 18.65 19.15 -7.57
N ARG A 71 19.65 18.39 -8.04
CA ARG A 71 20.71 17.84 -7.18
C ARG A 71 21.65 18.92 -6.63
N ASN A 72 21.81 20.00 -7.38
CA ASN A 72 22.69 21.12 -7.04
C ASN A 72 21.96 22.22 -6.25
N ASP A 73 20.68 22.07 -5.93
CA ASP A 73 19.93 22.99 -5.08
C ASP A 73 20.24 22.69 -3.60
N ASP A 74 21.01 23.56 -2.96
CA ASP A 74 21.46 23.42 -1.57
C ASP A 74 20.40 23.92 -0.56
N ILE A 75 19.30 24.50 -1.02
CA ILE A 75 18.24 25.08 -0.18
C ILE A 75 17.02 24.15 -0.13
N TRP A 76 16.74 23.41 -1.20
CA TRP A 76 15.58 22.51 -1.24
C TRP A 76 15.63 21.44 -0.15
N ARG A 77 14.49 21.23 0.54
CA ARG A 77 14.32 20.19 1.57
C ARG A 77 12.97 19.52 1.42
N ALA A 78 12.91 18.23 1.75
CA ALA A 78 11.66 17.51 1.90
C ALA A 78 10.81 18.06 3.06
N ALA A 79 9.52 17.73 3.08
CA ALA A 79 8.63 18.05 4.17
C ALA A 79 9.14 17.48 5.51
N ARG A 80 8.84 18.17 6.62
CA ARG A 80 9.19 17.68 7.97
C ARG A 80 8.50 16.33 8.24
N PRO A 81 9.11 15.42 9.02
CA PRO A 81 8.49 14.15 9.34
C PRO A 81 7.12 14.32 10.01
N ALA A 82 6.13 13.59 9.51
CA ALA A 82 4.78 13.55 10.06
C ALA A 82 4.76 12.89 11.46
N PRO A 83 3.70 13.09 12.28
CA PRO A 83 3.58 12.49 13.61
C PRO A 83 3.92 11.00 13.65
N GLY A 84 4.81 10.60 14.56
CA GLY A 84 5.19 9.19 14.72
C GLY A 84 6.29 8.72 13.76
N LEU A 85 6.77 9.59 12.86
CA LEU A 85 7.87 9.32 11.95
C LEU A 85 9.15 10.11 12.28
N GLN A 86 9.17 10.87 13.38
CA GLN A 86 10.37 11.61 13.83
C GLN A 86 11.44 10.67 14.40
N ASP A 87 11.02 9.64 15.12
CA ASP A 87 11.89 8.57 15.64
C ASP A 87 11.53 7.27 14.93
N ARG A 88 12.46 6.79 14.09
CA ARG A 88 12.36 5.53 13.34
C ARG A 88 13.58 4.65 13.59
N ARG A 89 14.17 4.72 14.79
CA ARG A 89 15.44 4.04 15.13
C ARG A 89 15.42 2.52 14.91
N VAL A 90 14.25 1.90 15.08
CA VAL A 90 14.01 0.48 14.84
C VAL A 90 12.66 0.33 14.17
N GLU A 91 12.64 -0.38 13.04
CA GLU A 91 11.43 -0.73 12.31
C GLU A 91 11.30 -2.25 12.28
N ILE A 92 10.13 -2.78 12.66
CA ILE A 92 9.80 -4.18 12.42
C ILE A 92 9.04 -4.31 11.10
N THR A 93 9.27 -5.38 10.36
CA THR A 93 8.53 -5.71 9.15
C THR A 93 7.78 -7.01 9.34
N GLY A 94 6.65 -7.18 8.65
CA GLY A 94 5.93 -8.44 8.69
C GLY A 94 4.62 -8.44 7.91
N PRO A 95 4.07 -9.64 7.65
CA PRO A 95 2.87 -9.80 6.87
C PRO A 95 1.67 -9.18 7.59
N VAL A 96 0.59 -9.02 6.83
CA VAL A 96 -0.71 -8.52 7.31
C VAL A 96 -1.60 -9.59 7.96
N ASP A 97 -1.02 -10.73 8.35
CA ASP A 97 -1.70 -11.76 9.16
C ASP A 97 -2.14 -11.19 10.52
N ARG A 98 -3.32 -11.60 10.99
CA ARG A 98 -3.98 -10.99 12.15
C ARG A 98 -3.15 -11.09 13.43
N LYS A 99 -2.54 -12.26 13.68
CA LYS A 99 -1.70 -12.46 14.86
C LYS A 99 -0.39 -11.68 14.74
N MET A 100 0.19 -11.68 13.54
CA MET A 100 1.45 -10.98 13.27
C MET A 100 1.32 -9.46 13.40
N VAL A 101 0.21 -8.87 12.92
CA VAL A 101 -0.09 -7.44 13.10
C VAL A 101 -0.11 -7.08 14.58
N ILE A 102 -0.77 -7.87 15.44
CA ILE A 102 -0.82 -7.62 16.88
C ILE A 102 0.57 -7.68 17.50
N ASN A 103 1.33 -8.74 17.19
CA ASN A 103 2.68 -8.91 17.75
C ASN A 103 3.62 -7.79 17.32
N ALA A 104 3.59 -7.40 16.05
CA ALA A 104 4.43 -6.34 15.50
C ALA A 104 4.10 -4.97 16.10
N LEU A 105 2.82 -4.62 16.26
CA LEU A 105 2.42 -3.38 16.92
C LEU A 105 2.84 -3.32 18.40
N ASN A 106 2.86 -4.48 19.07
CA ASN A 106 3.22 -4.59 20.49
C ASN A 106 4.73 -4.73 20.76
N CYS A 107 5.57 -4.94 19.74
CA CYS A 107 6.96 -5.41 19.92
C CYS A 107 7.94 -4.37 20.50
N GLY A 108 7.55 -3.10 20.59
CA GLY A 108 8.40 -2.01 21.09
C GLY A 108 9.29 -1.35 20.04
N ALA A 109 9.21 -1.76 18.77
CA ALA A 109 9.81 -1.01 17.66
C ALA A 109 9.16 0.37 17.50
N SER A 110 9.89 1.32 16.91
CA SER A 110 9.35 2.66 16.65
C SER A 110 8.25 2.62 15.60
N THR A 111 8.42 1.79 14.57
CA THR A 111 7.46 1.62 13.48
C THR A 111 7.28 0.15 13.12
N TYR A 112 6.13 -0.15 12.52
CA TYR A 112 5.80 -1.45 11.94
C TYR A 112 5.40 -1.25 10.47
N MET A 113 6.17 -1.83 9.57
CA MET A 113 5.81 -1.93 8.16
C MET A 113 4.95 -3.17 7.93
N ALA A 114 3.63 -2.96 7.81
CA ALA A 114 2.67 -3.99 7.45
C ALA A 114 2.71 -4.23 5.93
N ASP A 115 2.96 -5.49 5.56
CA ASP A 115 3.42 -5.80 4.23
C ASP A 115 2.39 -6.60 3.42
N PHE A 116 1.96 -6.03 2.29
CA PHE A 116 1.21 -6.74 1.24
C PHE A 116 2.11 -7.27 0.11
N GLU A 117 3.42 -7.04 0.21
CA GLU A 117 4.40 -7.28 -0.83
C GLU A 117 5.28 -8.51 -0.52
N ASP A 118 6.61 -8.41 -0.49
CA ASP A 118 7.51 -9.58 -0.51
C ASP A 118 7.31 -10.61 0.63
N SER A 119 6.84 -10.20 1.82
CA SER A 119 6.60 -11.14 2.93
C SER A 119 5.18 -11.72 2.97
N ASN A 120 4.33 -11.34 2.00
CA ASN A 120 2.94 -11.76 1.91
C ASN A 120 2.66 -12.44 0.56
N ALA A 121 2.34 -13.73 0.59
CA ALA A 121 1.78 -14.37 -0.61
C ALA A 121 0.46 -13.68 -0.98
N PRO A 122 0.33 -13.08 -2.18
CA PRO A 122 -0.78 -12.17 -2.49
C PRO A 122 -2.03 -12.96 -2.93
N THR A 123 -2.47 -13.90 -2.09
CA THR A 123 -3.77 -14.55 -2.27
C THR A 123 -4.88 -13.54 -2.03
N TRP A 124 -6.04 -13.77 -2.65
CA TRP A 124 -7.21 -12.93 -2.45
C TRP A 124 -7.58 -12.79 -0.96
N GLU A 125 -7.54 -13.91 -0.24
CA GLU A 125 -7.83 -13.99 1.19
C GLU A 125 -6.81 -13.20 2.00
N ASN A 126 -5.52 -13.37 1.74
CA ASN A 126 -4.47 -12.65 2.48
C ASN A 126 -4.59 -11.14 2.31
N ASN A 127 -4.82 -10.67 1.09
CA ASN A 127 -4.91 -9.24 0.82
C ASN A 127 -6.17 -8.64 1.44
N LEU A 128 -7.35 -9.25 1.25
CA LEU A 128 -8.57 -8.71 1.86
C LEU A 128 -8.58 -8.84 3.39
N ASN A 129 -8.17 -9.97 3.93
CA ASN A 129 -8.08 -10.13 5.39
C ASN A 129 -7.03 -9.19 5.97
N GLY A 130 -5.94 -8.92 5.25
CA GLY A 130 -4.96 -7.91 5.63
C GLY A 130 -5.60 -6.52 5.77
N GLN A 131 -6.42 -6.10 4.80
CA GLN A 131 -7.15 -4.84 4.89
C GLN A 131 -8.11 -4.81 6.11
N VAL A 132 -8.83 -5.91 6.37
CA VAL A 132 -9.66 -6.06 7.59
C VAL A 132 -8.82 -5.93 8.86
N ASN A 133 -7.68 -6.63 8.93
CA ASN A 133 -6.80 -6.66 10.09
C ASN A 133 -6.25 -5.26 10.40
N LEU A 134 -5.75 -4.54 9.38
CA LEU A 134 -5.24 -3.19 9.56
C LEU A 134 -6.35 -2.22 9.98
N ARG A 135 -7.54 -2.35 9.39
CA ARG A 135 -8.71 -1.55 9.76
C ARG A 135 -9.11 -1.74 11.23
N ASP A 136 -9.13 -2.99 11.69
CA ASP A 136 -9.46 -3.35 13.06
C ASP A 136 -8.35 -2.88 14.03
N ALA A 137 -7.08 -3.00 13.64
CA ALA A 137 -5.94 -2.57 14.46
C ALA A 137 -5.97 -1.06 14.71
N ILE A 138 -6.23 -0.27 13.68
CA ILE A 138 -6.32 1.20 13.78
C ILE A 138 -7.50 1.64 14.66
N ARG A 139 -8.58 0.85 14.69
CA ARG A 139 -9.74 1.09 15.57
C ARG A 139 -9.56 0.54 16.98
N GLY A 140 -8.44 -0.14 17.27
CA GLY A 140 -8.17 -0.75 18.57
C GLY A 140 -8.95 -2.04 18.85
N ASN A 141 -9.60 -2.62 17.83
CA ASN A 141 -10.53 -3.75 17.98
C ASN A 141 -9.94 -5.08 17.47
N ILE A 142 -8.70 -5.10 17.00
CA ILE A 142 -8.04 -6.32 16.55
C ILE A 142 -7.77 -7.26 17.74
N SER A 143 -8.19 -8.51 17.60
CA SER A 143 -7.92 -9.58 18.55
C SER A 143 -7.79 -10.92 17.83
N PHE A 144 -7.04 -11.84 18.42
CA PHE A 144 -6.86 -13.18 17.89
C PHE A 144 -6.74 -14.19 19.04
N THR A 145 -7.47 -15.30 18.97
CA THR A 145 -7.31 -16.42 19.88
C THR A 145 -6.76 -17.60 19.10
N ASN A 146 -5.60 -18.11 19.50
CA ASN A 146 -5.01 -19.27 18.83
C ASN A 146 -5.75 -20.57 19.24
N PRO A 147 -5.48 -21.71 18.59
CA PRO A 147 -6.12 -22.99 18.93
C PRO A 147 -5.87 -23.48 20.36
N ASN A 148 -4.82 -23.01 21.04
CA ASN A 148 -4.54 -23.36 22.43
C ASN A 148 -5.24 -22.45 23.46
N GLY A 149 -6.07 -21.52 23.01
CA GLY A 149 -6.85 -20.61 23.85
C GLY A 149 -6.12 -19.34 24.28
N LYS A 150 -4.83 -19.17 23.93
CA LYS A 150 -4.11 -17.91 24.18
C LYS A 150 -4.67 -16.79 23.30
N LYS A 151 -5.14 -15.74 23.97
CA LYS A 151 -5.64 -14.51 23.37
C LYS A 151 -4.51 -13.50 23.14
N TYR A 152 -4.56 -12.82 22.01
CA TYR A 152 -3.66 -11.75 21.59
C TYR A 152 -4.51 -10.52 21.31
N GLU A 153 -4.11 -9.39 21.90
CA GLU A 153 -4.74 -8.08 21.74
C GLU A 153 -3.66 -7.00 21.74
N LEU A 154 -4.00 -5.80 21.25
CA LEU A 154 -3.10 -4.66 21.38
C LEU A 154 -2.92 -4.30 22.86
N ARG A 155 -1.68 -4.01 23.25
CA ARG A 155 -1.38 -3.55 24.60
C ARG A 155 -2.03 -2.19 24.84
N LYS A 156 -2.49 -1.96 26.07
CA LYS A 156 -3.12 -0.69 26.48
C LYS A 156 -2.11 0.26 27.16
N ASP A 157 -1.02 -0.31 27.64
CA ASP A 157 0.08 0.39 28.27
C ASP A 157 1.19 0.67 27.24
N GLY A 158 1.84 1.81 27.32
CA GLY A 158 2.94 2.16 26.43
C GLY A 158 2.53 2.53 25.00
N LYS A 159 3.53 2.87 24.19
CA LYS A 159 3.34 3.30 22.80
C LYS A 159 3.36 2.08 21.87
N LEU A 160 2.34 1.95 21.03
CA LEU A 160 2.35 1.01 19.90
C LEU A 160 3.27 1.53 18.77
N ALA A 161 3.84 0.63 17.99
CA ALA A 161 4.62 1.00 16.82
C ALA A 161 3.77 1.81 15.82
N THR A 162 4.34 2.86 15.22
CA THR A 162 3.67 3.61 14.15
C THR A 162 3.48 2.71 12.94
N LEU A 163 2.24 2.51 12.50
CA LEU A 163 1.92 1.68 11.34
C LEU A 163 2.28 2.38 10.02
N ILE A 164 2.97 1.65 9.13
CA ILE A 164 3.29 2.06 7.76
C ILE A 164 2.90 0.89 6.85
N VAL A 165 2.21 1.14 5.74
CA VAL A 165 1.78 0.07 4.82
C VAL A 165 2.66 -0.02 3.59
N ARG A 166 3.14 -1.22 3.26
CA ARG A 166 3.82 -1.50 2.01
C ARG A 166 2.86 -2.17 1.02
N PRO A 167 2.32 -1.44 0.02
CA PRO A 167 1.53 -2.05 -1.05
C PRO A 167 2.43 -2.86 -1.99
N ARG A 168 1.83 -3.72 -2.82
CA ARG A 168 2.50 -4.40 -3.93
C ARG A 168 3.16 -3.40 -4.89
N GLY A 169 4.29 -3.78 -5.52
CA GLY A 169 4.98 -2.96 -6.52
C GLY A 169 4.24 -2.85 -7.86
N TRP A 170 4.62 -1.86 -8.68
CA TRP A 170 3.89 -1.47 -9.90
C TRP A 170 3.65 -2.58 -10.92
N HIS A 171 4.50 -3.61 -10.92
CA HIS A 171 4.47 -4.74 -11.84
C HIS A 171 3.43 -5.80 -11.48
N LEU A 172 2.88 -5.78 -10.26
CA LEU A 172 1.91 -6.77 -9.81
C LEU A 172 0.48 -6.32 -10.08
N GLU A 173 -0.38 -7.29 -10.40
CA GLU A 173 -1.81 -7.09 -10.66
C GLU A 173 -2.66 -7.79 -9.59
N GLU A 174 -3.82 -7.20 -9.31
CA GLU A 174 -4.90 -7.81 -8.56
C GLU A 174 -5.91 -8.42 -9.54
N LYS A 175 -5.67 -9.68 -9.90
CA LYS A 175 -6.44 -10.40 -10.91
C LYS A 175 -7.90 -10.70 -10.52
N HIS A 176 -8.27 -10.56 -9.25
CA HIS A 176 -9.62 -10.89 -8.80
C HIS A 176 -10.62 -9.74 -8.94
N ILE A 177 -10.15 -8.52 -9.25
CA ILE A 177 -11.01 -7.40 -9.62
C ILE A 177 -10.64 -6.95 -11.04
N LEU A 178 -11.65 -6.89 -11.89
CA LEU A 178 -11.56 -6.27 -13.21
C LEU A 178 -12.23 -4.90 -13.18
N ILE A 179 -11.62 -3.92 -13.83
CA ILE A 179 -12.20 -2.60 -14.08
C ILE A 179 -12.10 -2.35 -15.58
N ASP A 180 -13.27 -2.21 -16.21
CA ASP A 180 -13.42 -2.07 -17.66
C ASP A 180 -12.77 -3.25 -18.43
N GLY A 181 -12.83 -4.44 -17.82
CA GLY A 181 -12.32 -5.71 -18.39
C GLY A 181 -10.85 -6.01 -18.08
N GLU A 182 -10.10 -5.09 -17.45
CA GLU A 182 -8.69 -5.29 -17.14
C GLU A 182 -8.43 -5.55 -15.65
N PRO A 183 -7.46 -6.43 -15.30
CA PRO A 183 -6.98 -6.56 -13.93
C PRO A 183 -6.52 -5.22 -13.32
N VAL A 184 -6.90 -5.01 -12.06
CA VAL A 184 -6.49 -3.82 -11.31
C VAL A 184 -4.99 -3.87 -10.99
N SER A 185 -4.33 -2.72 -10.92
CA SER A 185 -2.97 -2.66 -10.38
C SER A 185 -2.96 -3.08 -8.91
N GLY A 186 -2.09 -4.02 -8.52
CA GLY A 186 -1.94 -4.46 -7.13
C GLY A 186 -1.57 -3.29 -6.21
N SER A 187 -0.69 -2.39 -6.68
CA SER A 187 -0.30 -1.18 -5.95
C SER A 187 -1.49 -0.25 -5.68
N ILE A 188 -2.33 -0.02 -6.71
CA ILE A 188 -3.51 0.84 -6.60
C ILE A 188 -4.53 0.19 -5.66
N PHE A 189 -4.76 -1.12 -5.78
CA PHE A 189 -5.67 -1.86 -4.92
C PHE A 189 -5.28 -1.75 -3.43
N ASP A 190 -4.03 -2.07 -3.09
CA ASP A 190 -3.57 -2.09 -1.70
C ASP A 190 -3.60 -0.68 -1.09
N PHE A 191 -3.13 0.32 -1.86
CA PHE A 191 -3.19 1.73 -1.47
C PHE A 191 -4.63 2.21 -1.26
N ALA A 192 -5.50 2.01 -2.27
CA ALA A 192 -6.83 2.56 -2.28
C ALA A 192 -7.66 2.07 -1.10
N LEU A 193 -7.64 0.76 -0.85
CA LEU A 193 -8.41 0.17 0.25
C LEU A 193 -7.89 0.61 1.61
N TYR A 194 -6.57 0.58 1.83
CA TYR A 194 -6.01 1.01 3.10
C TYR A 194 -6.28 2.51 3.35
N PHE A 195 -6.04 3.35 2.36
CA PHE A 195 -6.26 4.79 2.45
C PHE A 195 -7.74 5.10 2.72
N PHE A 196 -8.65 4.54 1.91
CA PHE A 196 -10.08 4.80 1.99
C PHE A 196 -10.64 4.46 3.37
N HIS A 197 -10.28 3.28 3.91
CA HIS A 197 -10.84 2.80 5.17
C HIS A 197 -10.24 3.44 6.41
N ASN A 198 -9.03 4.02 6.31
CA ASN A 198 -8.24 4.35 7.50
C ASN A 198 -7.75 5.79 7.56
N ALA A 199 -7.61 6.51 6.44
CA ALA A 199 -7.01 7.85 6.43
C ALA A 199 -7.71 8.81 7.40
N LYS A 200 -9.06 8.87 7.36
CA LYS A 200 -9.83 9.73 8.27
C LYS A 200 -9.59 9.38 9.73
N LYS A 201 -9.66 8.10 10.09
CA LYS A 201 -9.47 7.67 11.47
C LYS A 201 -8.05 7.91 11.96
N LEU A 202 -7.04 7.65 11.12
CA LEU A 202 -5.64 7.91 11.44
C LEU A 202 -5.38 9.38 11.73
N ILE A 203 -5.94 10.28 10.92
CA ILE A 203 -5.84 11.73 11.14
C ILE A 203 -6.54 12.13 12.44
N GLU A 204 -7.76 11.61 12.67
CA GLU A 204 -8.52 11.86 13.90
C GLU A 204 -7.73 11.48 15.17
N VAL A 205 -6.99 10.38 15.14
CA VAL A 205 -6.16 9.91 16.27
C VAL A 205 -4.73 10.47 16.28
N GLY A 206 -4.45 11.50 15.46
CA GLY A 206 -3.18 12.23 15.48
C GLY A 206 -2.02 11.60 14.70
N TRP A 207 -2.30 10.61 13.85
CA TRP A 207 -1.35 9.97 12.94
C TRP A 207 -1.70 10.30 11.48
N GLY A 208 -1.10 9.58 10.53
CA GLY A 208 -1.41 9.75 9.10
C GLY A 208 -1.39 8.42 8.35
N PRO A 209 -1.99 8.37 7.15
CA PRO A 209 -1.91 7.21 6.26
C PRO A 209 -0.51 7.13 5.64
N TYR A 210 0.38 6.37 6.26
CA TYR A 210 1.78 6.25 5.86
C TYR A 210 2.03 5.04 4.98
N PHE A 211 2.90 5.20 3.98
CA PHE A 211 3.20 4.16 3.00
C PHE A 211 4.71 3.96 2.81
N TYR A 212 5.08 2.72 2.51
CA TYR A 212 6.41 2.32 2.06
C TYR A 212 6.30 1.89 0.60
N LEU A 213 6.89 2.62 -0.34
CA LEU A 213 6.70 2.36 -1.79
C LEU A 213 7.84 1.48 -2.34
N PRO A 214 7.57 0.24 -2.79
CA PRO A 214 8.62 -0.69 -3.18
C PRO A 214 9.01 -0.59 -4.66
N LYS A 215 10.24 -1.04 -4.97
CA LYS A 215 10.69 -1.42 -6.32
C LYS A 215 10.45 -0.37 -7.41
N MET A 216 10.60 0.92 -7.06
CA MET A 216 10.63 1.99 -8.06
C MET A 216 11.98 1.97 -8.79
N GLU A 217 11.95 2.17 -10.10
CA GLU A 217 13.14 2.15 -10.96
C GLU A 217 13.43 3.52 -11.61
N SER A 218 12.58 4.52 -11.37
CA SER A 218 12.73 5.86 -11.92
C SER A 218 12.04 6.92 -11.07
N HIS A 219 12.56 8.15 -11.07
CA HIS A 219 11.90 9.31 -10.47
C HIS A 219 10.53 9.62 -11.11
N LEU A 220 10.29 9.15 -12.34
CA LEU A 220 8.98 9.31 -12.99
C LEU A 220 7.90 8.46 -12.32
N GLU A 221 8.29 7.31 -11.75
CA GLU A 221 7.39 6.44 -10.98
C GLU A 221 7.07 7.02 -9.60
N ALA A 222 8.00 7.80 -9.03
CA ALA A 222 7.76 8.56 -7.81
C ALA A 222 6.81 9.75 -8.02
N ARG A 223 6.75 10.28 -9.26
CA ARG A 223 5.88 11.40 -9.62
C ARG A 223 4.43 10.97 -9.83
N ALA A 224 4.23 9.90 -10.63
CA ALA A 224 2.91 9.39 -11.06
C ALA A 224 1.84 10.50 -11.22
N ASN A 225 2.09 11.47 -12.12
CA ASN A 225 1.12 12.53 -12.40
C ASN A 225 -0.06 12.00 -13.23
N ILE A 226 -1.24 12.57 -12.99
CA ILE A 226 -2.29 12.67 -14.01
C ILE A 226 -2.05 14.02 -14.69
N THR A 227 -1.89 14.03 -16.02
CA THR A 227 -2.19 15.24 -16.78
C THR A 227 -3.71 15.26 -16.88
N LEU A 228 -4.37 15.99 -15.98
CA LEU A 228 -5.79 16.29 -16.16
C LEU A 228 -5.83 17.36 -17.25
N GLU A 229 -6.13 16.95 -18.48
CA GLU A 229 -6.57 17.89 -19.53
C GLU A 229 -7.94 18.48 -19.18
#